data_AF-A0A950J681-F1
#
_entry.id   AF-A0A950J681-F1
#
_cell.length_a   1.000
_cell.length_b   1.000
_cell.length_c   1.000
_cell.angle_alpha   90.00
_cell.angle_beta   90.00
_cell.angle_gamma   90.00
#
_symmetry.space_group_name_H-M   'P 1'
#
loop_
_entity.id
_entity.type
_entity.pdbx_description
1 polymer ?
#
loop_
_entity_poly.entity_id
_entity_poly.type
_entity_poly.pdbx_seq_one_letter_code
_entity_poly.pdbx_strand_id
1 'polypeptide(L)'
;MTQRTSLVCLLLWLGALASAGAAQPQTGCTRETLNVTGLPVTVSYCVISATRSADGRETIANVQETYSSPRGSFGQTAPLSFLTGDDPSRVIEDVSLTHLGMTGTLHLTLIMRSQRVLVEAAILTPGAIVVK
;
A
#
# COMPACT_ATOMS: atom_id res chain seq x y z
N MET A 1 -45.45 -61.73 18.20
CA MET A 1 -44.18 -61.63 18.95
C MET A 1 -43.11 -61.17 17.96
N THR A 2 -42.34 -60.09 18.09
CA THR A 2 -42.23 -58.96 19.00
C THR A 2 -41.30 -57.97 18.27
N GLN A 3 -41.55 -56.67 18.41
CA GLN A 3 -40.70 -55.55 17.94
C GLN A 3 -39.21 -55.74 18.24
N ARG A 4 -38.33 -55.12 17.43
CA ARG A 4 -37.42 -54.08 17.95
C ARG A 4 -36.73 -53.24 16.86
N THR A 5 -37.10 -51.97 16.92
CA THR A 5 -36.52 -50.76 16.35
C THR A 5 -35.14 -50.42 16.94
N SER A 6 -34.24 -49.89 16.11
CA SER A 6 -33.07 -49.03 16.45
C SER A 6 -32.61 -48.41 15.12
N LEU A 7 -32.87 -47.16 14.71
CA LEU A 7 -32.54 -45.86 15.31
C LEU A 7 -31.07 -45.78 15.77
N VAL A 8 -30.25 -44.97 15.09
CA VAL A 8 -29.56 -43.80 15.68
C VAL A 8 -28.69 -43.11 14.61
N CYS A 9 -29.05 -41.84 14.37
CA CYS A 9 -28.29 -40.65 13.97
C CYS A 9 -26.96 -40.78 13.21
N LEU A 10 -27.02 -40.52 11.90
CA LEU A 10 -25.87 -40.05 11.12
C LEU A 10 -25.60 -38.58 11.50
N LEU A 11 -24.45 -38.33 12.13
CA LEU A 11 -23.96 -37.02 12.51
C LEU A 11 -23.59 -36.19 11.27
N LEU A 12 -24.41 -35.18 10.97
CA LEU A 12 -24.14 -34.11 10.02
C LEU A 12 -22.98 -33.24 10.53
N TRP A 13 -21.77 -33.52 10.03
CA TRP A 13 -20.64 -32.60 10.12
C TRP A 13 -20.87 -31.44 9.14
N LEU A 14 -21.55 -30.38 9.60
CA LEU A 14 -21.52 -29.09 8.91
C LEU A 14 -20.15 -28.45 9.15
N GLY A 15 -19.27 -28.56 8.14
CA GLY A 15 -18.03 -27.81 8.09
C GLY A 15 -18.32 -26.32 8.05
N ALA A 16 -17.92 -25.62 9.10
CA ALA A 16 -17.82 -24.17 9.11
C ALA A 16 -16.71 -23.73 8.15
N LEU A 17 -17.07 -23.52 6.88
CA LEU A 17 -16.27 -22.75 5.94
C LEU A 17 -16.20 -21.32 6.48
N ALA A 18 -15.13 -21.02 7.22
CA ALA A 18 -14.77 -19.67 7.57
C ALA A 18 -14.59 -18.89 6.27
N SER A 19 -15.51 -17.96 6.02
CA SER A 19 -15.43 -16.99 4.94
C SER A 19 -14.19 -16.12 5.17
N ALA A 20 -13.04 -16.55 4.68
CA ALA A 20 -11.90 -15.69 4.48
C ALA A 20 -12.36 -14.63 3.49
N GLY A 21 -12.74 -13.45 4.00
CA GLY A 21 -13.09 -12.31 3.17
C GLY A 21 -11.92 -12.02 2.25
N ALA A 22 -12.08 -12.36 0.97
CA ALA A 22 -11.15 -11.96 -0.06
C ALA A 22 -11.21 -10.43 -0.11
N ALA A 23 -10.20 -9.78 0.46
CA ALA A 23 -9.99 -8.35 0.30
C ALA A 23 -9.97 -8.08 -1.21
N GLN A 24 -11.01 -7.43 -1.73
CA GLN A 24 -11.06 -7.06 -3.13
C GLN A 24 -9.82 -6.20 -3.41
N PRO A 25 -9.03 -6.50 -4.45
CA PRO A 25 -7.87 -5.70 -4.78
C PRO A 25 -8.36 -4.27 -5.03
N GLN A 26 -7.98 -3.35 -4.15
CA GLN A 26 -8.25 -1.93 -4.34
C GLN A 26 -7.52 -1.50 -5.62
N THR A 27 -8.28 -1.35 -6.70
CA THR A 27 -7.77 -0.87 -7.98
C THR A 27 -7.18 0.53 -7.74
N GLY A 28 -5.90 0.73 -8.09
CA GLY A 28 -5.20 2.00 -7.84
C GLY A 28 -4.20 1.96 -6.69
N CYS A 29 -4.15 0.86 -5.92
CA CYS A 29 -3.13 0.65 -4.91
C CYS A 29 -1.86 0.01 -5.46
N THR A 30 -0.72 0.47 -4.95
CA THR A 30 0.57 -0.20 -5.08
C THR A 30 1.12 -0.47 -3.69
N ARG A 31 1.91 -1.54 -3.60
CA ARG A 31 2.62 -1.91 -2.39
C ARG A 31 4.01 -2.36 -2.77
N GLU A 32 5.01 -1.82 -2.10
CA GLU A 32 6.41 -2.15 -2.32
C GLU A 32 7.13 -2.30 -0.98
N THR A 33 8.17 -3.13 -0.93
CA THR A 33 9.03 -3.26 0.25
C THR A 33 10.42 -2.75 -0.09
N LEU A 34 10.85 -1.72 0.62
CA LEU A 34 12.16 -1.10 0.54
C LEU A 34 13.04 -1.63 1.67
N ASN A 35 14.30 -1.94 1.40
CA ASN A 35 15.24 -2.38 2.44
C ASN A 35 16.05 -1.19 2.97
N VAL A 36 15.60 -0.60 4.07
CA VAL A 36 16.21 0.60 4.65
C VAL A 36 17.16 0.19 5.75
N THR A 37 18.47 0.27 5.50
CA THR A 37 19.53 -0.11 6.47
C THR A 37 19.37 -1.53 7.04
N GLY A 38 18.87 -2.47 6.24
CA GLY A 38 18.62 -3.85 6.66
C GLY A 38 17.27 -4.09 7.33
N LEU A 39 16.44 -3.05 7.51
CA LEU A 39 15.06 -3.19 7.98
C LEU A 39 14.09 -3.10 6.80
N PRO A 40 13.19 -4.09 6.60
CA PRO A 40 12.18 -3.99 5.56
C PRO A 40 11.12 -2.94 5.94
N VAL A 41 10.94 -1.96 5.06
CA VAL A 41 9.90 -0.94 5.12
C VAL A 41 8.93 -1.19 3.98
N THR A 42 7.70 -1.56 4.32
CA THR A 42 6.62 -1.64 3.34
C THR A 42 5.99 -0.26 3.18
N VAL A 43 5.95 0.21 1.94
CA VAL A 43 5.25 1.42 1.52
C VAL A 43 4.03 1.03 0.67
N SER A 44 2.91 1.71 0.89
CA SER A 44 1.67 1.50 0.15
C SER A 44 1.10 2.84 -0.27
N TYR A 45 0.75 2.96 -1.54
CA TYR A 45 0.11 4.15 -2.10
C TYR A 45 -1.21 3.74 -2.74
N CYS A 46 -2.31 4.30 -2.26
CA CYS A 46 -3.65 4.04 -2.77
C CYS A 46 -4.27 5.35 -3.27
N VAL A 47 -4.45 5.47 -4.58
CA VAL A 47 -5.13 6.64 -5.16
C VAL A 47 -6.61 6.61 -4.79
N ILE A 48 -7.03 7.56 -3.96
CA ILE A 48 -8.43 7.72 -3.51
C ILE A 48 -9.23 8.43 -4.60
N SER A 49 -8.66 9.49 -5.15
CA SER A 49 -9.23 10.27 -6.25
C SER A 49 -8.12 10.92 -7.04
N ALA A 50 -8.37 11.18 -8.33
CA ALA A 50 -7.46 11.92 -9.18
C ALA A 50 -8.27 12.87 -10.06
N THR A 51 -7.88 14.14 -10.06
CA THR A 51 -8.49 15.18 -10.89
C THR A 51 -7.43 15.71 -11.83
N ARG A 52 -7.75 15.74 -13.12
CA ARG A 52 -6.91 16.36 -14.14
C ARG A 52 -7.30 17.85 -14.27
N SER A 53 -6.32 18.72 -14.40
CA SER A 53 -6.53 20.15 -14.66
C SER A 53 -7.27 20.36 -15.98
N ALA A 54 -7.95 21.49 -16.12
CA ALA A 54 -8.76 21.79 -17.32
C ALA A 54 -7.93 21.84 -18.61
N ASP A 55 -6.67 22.26 -18.53
CA ASP A 55 -5.73 22.30 -19.64
C ASP A 55 -5.02 20.95 -19.87
N GLY A 56 -5.30 19.94 -19.04
CA GLY A 56 -4.71 18.60 -19.13
C GLY A 56 -3.24 18.52 -18.73
N ARG A 57 -2.65 19.61 -18.21
CA ARG A 57 -1.22 19.72 -17.89
C ARG A 57 -0.85 19.25 -16.50
N GLU A 58 -1.80 18.93 -15.65
CA GLU A 58 -1.56 18.51 -14.28
C GLU A 58 -2.59 17.45 -13.88
N THR A 59 -2.16 16.47 -13.10
CA THR A 59 -3.04 15.52 -12.42
C THR A 59 -2.76 15.60 -10.93
N ILE A 60 -3.75 16.04 -10.15
CA ILE A 60 -3.68 16.06 -8.69
C ILE A 60 -4.37 14.79 -8.19
N ALA A 61 -3.62 13.90 -7.57
CA ALA A 61 -4.14 12.70 -6.94
C ALA A 61 -4.14 12.82 -5.42
N ASN A 62 -5.28 12.55 -4.79
CA ASN A 62 -5.33 12.34 -3.35
C ASN A 62 -4.97 10.89 -3.07
N VAL A 63 -3.90 10.68 -2.33
CA VAL A 63 -3.30 9.36 -2.13
C VAL A 63 -3.30 9.02 -0.65
N GLN A 64 -3.84 7.86 -0.30
CA GLN A 64 -3.63 7.27 1.00
C GLN A 64 -2.28 6.57 1.00
N GLU A 65 -1.41 7.02 1.88
CA GLU A 65 -0.04 6.55 2.03
C GLU A 65 0.05 5.76 3.33
N THR A 66 0.76 4.64 3.31
CA THR A 66 1.01 3.87 4.52
C THR A 66 2.43 3.34 4.49
N TYR A 67 3.12 3.55 5.60
CA TYR A 67 4.49 3.14 5.84
C TYR A 67 4.51 2.21 7.03
N SER A 68 5.16 1.06 6.90
CA SER A 68 5.20 0.06 7.96
C SER A 68 6.52 -0.69 7.99
N SER A 69 6.96 -1.05 9.20
CA SER A 69 8.12 -1.88 9.46
C SER A 69 7.80 -2.82 10.64
N PRO A 70 8.68 -3.77 10.98
CA PRO A 70 8.52 -4.56 12.20
C PRO A 70 8.45 -3.74 13.50
N ARG A 71 8.84 -2.46 13.47
CA ARG A 71 8.92 -1.58 14.65
C ARG A 71 7.78 -0.58 14.77
N GLY A 72 6.92 -0.46 13.76
CA GLY A 72 5.83 0.50 13.77
C GLY A 72 5.21 0.74 12.40
N SER A 73 4.13 1.50 12.38
CA SER A 73 3.45 1.91 11.17
C SER A 73 2.79 3.27 11.34
N PHE A 74 2.70 4.03 10.26
CA PHE A 74 1.86 5.22 10.19
C PHE A 74 1.30 5.36 8.79
N GLY A 75 0.27 6.19 8.65
CA GLY A 75 -0.29 6.52 7.35
C GLY A 75 -0.82 7.93 7.34
N GLN A 76 -0.97 8.46 6.14
CA GLN A 76 -1.48 9.80 5.90
C GLN A 76 -2.27 9.83 4.60
N THR A 77 -2.90 10.96 4.33
CA THR A 77 -3.50 11.23 3.02
C THR A 77 -2.97 12.56 2.54
N ALA A 78 -2.34 12.57 1.38
CA ALA A 78 -1.74 13.76 0.81
C ALA A 78 -2.13 13.93 -0.67
N PRO A 79 -2.29 15.17 -1.13
CA PRO A 79 -2.38 15.45 -2.56
C PRO A 79 -0.99 15.40 -3.20
N LEU A 80 -0.84 14.62 -4.26
CA LEU A 80 0.35 14.56 -5.11
C LEU A 80 0.04 15.19 -6.47
N SER A 81 0.82 16.18 -6.88
CA SER A 81 0.66 16.89 -8.15
C SER A 81 1.64 16.36 -9.20
N PHE A 82 1.11 15.73 -10.25
CA PHE A 82 1.88 15.20 -11.38
C PHE A 82 1.72 16.11 -12.61
N LEU A 83 2.80 16.75 -13.05
CA LEU A 83 2.81 17.57 -14.25
C LEU A 83 2.83 16.71 -15.53
N THR A 84 1.89 16.96 -16.42
CA THR A 84 1.77 16.30 -17.72
C THR A 84 2.69 17.01 -18.72
N GLY A 85 3.57 16.25 -19.36
CA GLY A 85 4.55 16.76 -20.34
C GLY A 85 5.96 16.21 -20.10
N ASP A 86 6.29 15.88 -18.86
CA ASP A 86 7.45 15.08 -18.50
C ASP A 86 6.98 13.63 -18.37
N ASP A 87 7.47 12.71 -19.20
CA ASP A 87 7.16 11.29 -19.08
C ASP A 87 8.40 10.50 -18.60
N PRO A 88 8.38 9.91 -17.39
CA PRO A 88 7.30 9.95 -16.40
C PRO A 88 7.30 11.25 -15.57
N SER A 89 6.10 11.73 -15.22
CA SER A 89 5.95 12.84 -14.28
C SER A 89 6.40 12.40 -12.90
N ARG A 90 7.25 13.21 -12.26
CA ARG A 90 7.86 12.90 -10.96
C ARG A 90 7.37 13.85 -9.88
N VAL A 91 7.12 13.29 -8.70
CA VAL A 91 6.89 14.01 -7.44
C VAL A 91 7.95 13.59 -6.45
N ILE A 92 8.46 14.52 -5.67
CA ILE A 92 9.39 14.23 -4.57
C ILE A 92 8.62 14.30 -3.26
N GLU A 93 8.75 13.27 -2.43
CA GLU A 93 8.17 13.21 -1.09
C GLU A 93 9.26 12.89 -0.07
N ASP A 94 9.20 13.57 1.08
CA ASP A 94 10.15 13.38 2.17
C ASP A 94 9.43 12.76 3.38
N VAL A 95 9.87 11.56 3.77
CA VAL A 95 9.19 10.77 4.79
C VAL A 95 10.10 10.56 5.99
N SER A 96 9.78 11.20 7.12
CA SER A 96 10.48 10.94 8.37
C SER A 96 10.27 9.49 8.83
N LEU A 97 11.35 8.79 9.15
CA LEU A 97 11.30 7.39 9.59
C LEU A 97 11.12 7.22 11.11
N THR A 98 10.94 8.32 11.85
CA THR A 98 10.79 8.33 13.31
C THR A 98 9.60 7.49 13.78
N HIS A 99 8.48 7.54 13.08
CA HIS A 99 7.28 6.73 13.37
C HIS A 99 7.48 5.23 13.13
N LEU A 100 8.55 4.85 12.44
CA LEU A 100 8.95 3.46 12.20
C LEU A 100 10.09 3.01 13.13
N GLY A 101 10.44 3.81 14.15
CA GLY A 101 11.52 3.48 15.08
C GLY A 101 12.91 3.47 14.42
N MET A 102 13.10 4.31 13.41
CA MET A 102 14.38 4.54 12.73
C MET A 102 14.70 6.05 12.73
N THR A 103 15.96 6.38 12.47
CA THR A 103 16.41 7.75 12.28
C THR A 103 16.56 8.06 10.80
N GLY A 104 16.41 9.35 10.44
CA GLY A 104 16.57 9.82 9.07
C GLY A 104 15.25 10.01 8.32
N THR A 105 15.40 10.43 7.07
CA THR A 105 14.31 10.76 6.15
C THR A 105 14.50 9.97 4.87
N LEU A 106 13.43 9.37 4.38
CA LEU A 106 13.39 8.72 3.08
C LEU A 106 12.91 9.74 2.05
N HIS A 107 13.78 10.14 1.14
CA HIS A 107 13.45 10.96 -0.03
C HIS A 107 13.01 10.03 -1.15
N LEU A 108 11.75 10.16 -1.54
CA LEU A 108 11.10 9.30 -2.52
C LEU A 108 10.85 10.08 -3.81
N THR A 109 11.22 9.50 -4.94
CA THR A 109 10.75 9.95 -6.25
C THR A 109 9.60 9.07 -6.67
N LEU A 110 8.42 9.67 -6.77
CA LEU A 110 7.17 9.00 -7.10
C LEU A 110 6.77 9.32 -8.52
N ILE A 111 6.24 8.33 -9.23
CA ILE A 111 5.66 8.51 -10.56
C ILE A 111 4.23 7.99 -10.57
N MET A 112 3.40 8.56 -11.43
CA MET A 112 2.05 8.03 -11.68
C MET A 112 1.99 7.27 -13.00
N ARG A 113 1.55 6.00 -12.97
CA ARG A 113 1.28 5.20 -14.17
C ARG A 113 -0.06 4.50 -14.03
N SER A 114 -0.92 4.64 -15.03
CA SER A 114 -2.24 3.97 -15.05
C SER A 114 -3.03 4.14 -13.75
N GLN A 115 -3.07 5.38 -13.21
CA GLN A 115 -3.73 5.74 -11.95
C GLN A 115 -3.17 5.01 -10.70
N ARG A 116 -1.90 4.63 -10.76
CA ARG A 116 -1.15 4.05 -9.64
C ARG A 116 0.07 4.90 -9.38
N VAL A 117 0.38 5.13 -8.11
CA VAL A 117 1.62 5.79 -7.70
C VAL A 117 2.67 4.72 -7.46
N LEU A 118 3.86 4.90 -7.99
CA LEU A 118 4.97 3.96 -7.90
C LEU A 118 6.19 4.69 -7.33
N VAL A 119 6.97 4.00 -6.51
CA VAL A 119 8.29 4.48 -6.11
C VAL A 119 9.25 4.21 -7.26
N GLU A 120 9.74 5.27 -7.91
CA GLU A 120 10.76 5.18 -8.94
C GLU A 120 12.15 5.08 -8.32
N ALA A 121 12.44 5.95 -7.34
CA ALA A 121 13.72 5.99 -6.63
C ALA A 121 13.51 6.31 -5.15
N ALA A 122 14.46 5.89 -4.30
CA ALA A 122 14.43 6.14 -2.87
C ALA A 122 15.85 6.37 -2.32
N ILE A 123 16.03 7.45 -1.57
CA ILE A 123 17.32 7.80 -0.94
C ILE A 123 17.08 8.04 0.55
N LEU A 124 17.87 7.39 1.40
CA LEU A 124 17.88 7.66 2.83
C LEU A 124 18.88 8.78 3.15
N THR A 125 18.42 9.78 3.90
CA THR A 125 19.25 10.84 4.46
C THR A 125 19.22 10.82 5.99
N PRO A 126 20.29 11.29 6.67
CA PRO A 126 21.56 11.75 6.09
C PRO A 126 22.40 10.61 5.48
N GLY A 127 23.35 10.95 4.60
CA GLY A 127 24.28 10.00 3.98
C GLY A 127 23.99 9.64 2.52
N ALA A 128 22.85 10.10 1.97
CA ALA A 128 22.45 9.88 0.58
C ALA A 128 22.56 8.39 0.15
N ILE A 129 22.12 7.50 1.05
CA ILE A 129 22.19 6.07 0.84
C ILE A 129 21.08 5.68 -0.13
N VAL A 130 21.45 5.17 -1.30
CA VAL A 130 20.47 4.68 -2.28
C VAL A 130 19.78 3.44 -1.72
N VAL A 131 18.45 3.53 -1.60
CA VAL A 131 17.57 2.43 -1.21
C VAL A 131 16.96 1.77 -2.44
N LYS A 132 16.67 2.58 -3.47
CA LYS A 132 16.17 2.17 -4.79
C LYS A 132 16.64 3.15 -5.85
#